data_AF-A0A9X9A5Z8-F1
#
_entry.id   AF-A0A9X9A5Z8-F1
#
_cell.length_a   1.000
_cell.length_b   1.000
_cell.length_c   1.000
_cell.angle_alpha   90.00
_cell.angle_beta   90.00
_cell.angle_gamma   90.00
#
_symmetry.space_group_name_H-M   'P 1'
#
loop_
_entity.id
_entity.type
_entity.pdbx_description
1 polymer ?
#
loop_
_entity_poly.entity_id
_entity_poly.type
_entity_poly.pdbx_seq_one_letter_code
_entity_poly.pdbx_strand_id
1 'polypeptide(L)' 'MSTDLISKKDLLELTGISYGQLYRWKRKNLIPEDWFVRKSTFTGQETFFP' A
#
# COMPACT_ATOMS: atom_id res chain seq x y z
N MET A 1 -7.05 -3.34 18.69
CA MET A 1 -5.73 -3.48 18.04
C MET A 1 -5.64 -2.37 17.03
N SER A 2 -4.89 -1.32 17.34
CA SER A 2 -4.63 -0.20 16.42
C SER A 2 -3.76 -0.75 15.30
N THR A 3 -4.33 -1.08 14.14
CA THR A 3 -3.53 -1.46 12.97
C THR A 3 -2.88 -0.18 12.45
N ASP A 4 -1.61 -0.02 12.77
CA ASP A 4 -0.79 1.09 12.28
C ASP A 4 -0.64 0.94 10.78
N LEU A 5 -1.43 1.73 10.05
CA LEU A 5 -1.47 1.71 8.61
C LEU A 5 -0.25 2.47 8.06
N ILE A 6 0.55 1.81 7.22
CA ILE A 6 1.68 2.41 6.53
C ILE A 6 1.24 3.00 5.18
N SER A 7 1.74 4.18 4.82
CA SER A 7 1.44 4.74 3.50
C SER A 7 2.10 3.90 2.40
N LYS A 8 1.51 3.89 1.20
CA LYS A 8 2.13 3.25 0.02
C LYS A 8 3.57 3.71 -0.17
N LYS A 9 3.85 5.00 0.05
CA LYS A 9 5.17 5.59 -0.14
C LYS A 9 6.17 4.96 0.82
N ASP A 10 5.84 4.95 2.10
CA ASP A 10 6.72 4.43 3.15
C ASP A 10 6.93 2.92 2.99
N LEU A 11 5.90 2.18 2.58
CA LEU A 11 6.00 0.75 2.27
C LEU A 11 7.03 0.47 1.17
N LEU A 12 6.98 1.23 0.06
CA LEU A 12 7.94 1.08 -1.04
C LEU A 12 9.37 1.43 -0.60
N GLU A 13 9.53 2.45 0.24
CA GLU A 13 10.82 2.87 0.79
C GLU A 13 11.41 1.83 1.75
N LEU A 14 10.62 1.36 2.72
CA LEU A 14 11.02 0.33 3.69
C LEU A 14 11.39 -1.00 3.05
N THR A 15 10.62 -1.42 2.04
CA THR A 15 10.85 -2.71 1.35
C THR A 15 11.86 -2.62 0.22
N GLY A 16 12.22 -1.40 -0.21
CA GLY A 16 13.11 -1.17 -1.35
C GLY A 16 12.54 -1.64 -2.70
N ILE A 17 11.23 -1.89 -2.79
CA ILE A 17 10.58 -2.30 -4.03
C ILE A 17 10.00 -1.11 -4.79
N SER A 18 9.94 -1.23 -6.11
CA SER A 18 9.23 -0.28 -6.96
C SER A 18 7.71 -0.49 -6.91
N TYR A 19 6.96 0.58 -7.21
CA TYR A 19 5.50 0.50 -7.40
C TYR A 19 5.10 -0.55 -8.46
N GLY A 20 5.91 -0.70 -9.51
CA GLY A 20 5.67 -1.70 -10.56
C GLY A 20 5.77 -3.13 -10.02
N GLN A 21 6.69 -3.42 -9.10
CA GLN A 21 6.80 -4.73 -8.45
C GLN A 21 5.57 -5.00 -7.57
N LEU A 22 5.18 -4.02 -6.73
CA LEU A 22 3.99 -4.12 -5.89
C LEU A 22 2.72 -4.37 -6.73
N TYR A 23 2.57 -3.66 -7.85
CA TYR A 23 1.43 -3.84 -8.76
C TYR A 23 1.44 -5.20 -9.46
N ARG A 24 2.61 -5.72 -9.86
CA ARG A 24 2.73 -7.09 -10.41
C ARG A 24 2.34 -8.14 -9.39
N TRP A 25 2.71 -7.96 -8.12
CA TRP A 25 2.32 -8.87 -7.04
C TRP A 25 0.81 -8.87 -6.83
N LYS A 26 0.18 -7.69 -6.83
CA LYS A 26 -1.28 -7.57 -6.83
C LYS A 26 -1.92 -8.35 -7.99
N ARG A 27 -1.45 -8.14 -9.23
CA ARG A 27 -2.00 -8.81 -10.43
C ARG A 27 -1.80 -10.32 -10.44
N LYS A 28 -0.81 -10.82 -9.69
CA LYS A 28 -0.56 -12.26 -9.48
C LYS A 28 -1.32 -12.83 -8.26
N ASN A 29 -2.16 -12.03 -7.60
CA ASN A 29 -2.85 -12.39 -6.35
C ASN A 29 -1.89 -12.85 -5.23
N LEU A 30 -0.66 -12.30 -5.20
CA LEU A 30 0.32 -12.60 -4.14
C LEU A 30 0.06 -11.78 -2.88
N ILE A 31 -0.69 -10.68 -3.00
CA ILE A 31 -1.06 -9.79 -1.91
C ILE A 31 -2.58 -9.63 -1.93
N PRO A 32 -3.27 -9.70 -0.78
CA PRO A 32 -4.71 -9.48 -0.71
C PRO A 32 -5.11 -8.11 -1.24
N GLU A 33 -6.20 -8.01 -1.99
CA GLU A 33 -6.70 -6.72 -2.45
C GLU A 33 -7.14 -5.81 -1.29
N ASP A 34 -7.60 -6.41 -0.19
CA ASP A 34 -8.04 -5.71 1.03
C ASP A 34 -6.91 -4.94 1.72
N TRP A 35 -5.64 -5.26 1.42
CA TRP A 35 -4.51 -4.49 1.92
C TRP A 35 -4.43 -3.08 1.30
N PHE A 36 -5.09 -2.82 0.17
CA PHE A 36 -5.07 -1.53 -0.50
C PHE A 36 -6.17 -0.61 0.04
N VAL A 37 -5.97 -0.05 1.22
CA VAL A 37 -6.93 0.83 1.89
C VAL A 37 -6.81 2.25 1.35
N ARG A 38 -7.77 2.67 0.51
CA ARG A 38 -7.82 4.07 0.04
C ARG A 38 -8.43 4.97 1.11
N LYS A 39 -7.73 6.04 1.47
CA LYS A 39 -8.20 7.06 2.41
C LYS A 39 -8.11 8.45 1.78
N SER A 40 -9.09 9.30 2.09
CA SER A 40 -8.97 10.73 1.80
C SER A 40 -8.06 11.37 2.85
N THR A 41 -7.03 12.04 2.38
CA THR A 41 -6.06 12.83 3.14
C THR A 41 -6.28 14.31 2.82
N PHE A 42 -5.69 15.20 3.61
CA PHE A 42 -5.78 16.65 3.38
C PHE A 42 -5.23 17.07 2.00
N THR A 43 -4.27 16.32 1.46
CA THR A 43 -3.61 16.58 0.18
C THR A 43 -4.20 15.77 -1.00
N GLY A 44 -5.26 14.99 -0.79
CA GLY A 44 -5.90 14.18 -1.83
C GLY A 44 -6.22 12.76 -1.38
N GLN A 45 -6.20 11.78 -2.30
CA GLN A 45 -6.40 10.37 -1.94
C GLN A 45 -5.07 9.64 -1.86
N GLU A 46 -4.85 8.94 -0.75
CA GLU A 46 -3.69 8.06 -0.57
C GLU A 46 -4.13 6.61 -0.33
N THR A 47 -3.21 5.69 -0.57
CA THR A 47 -3.40 4.26 -0.30
C THR A 47 -2.51 3.87 0.86
N PHE A 48 -3.10 3.20 1.83
CA PHE A 48 -2.46 2.69 3.02
C PHE A 48 -2.53 1.17 3.05
N PHE A 49 -1.57 0.56 3.73
CA PHE A 49 -1.42 -0.88 3.89
C PHE A 49 -1.37 -1.23 5.38
N PRO A 50 -1.93 -2.39 5.80
CA PRO A 50 -1.86 -2.87 7.17
C PRO A 50 -0.46 -3.36 7.58
#